data_AF-A0A401P7C6-F1
#
_entry.id   AF-A0A401P7C6-F1
#
_cell.length_a   1.000
_cell.length_b   1.000
_cell.length_c   1.000
_cell.angle_alpha   90.00
_cell.angle_beta   90.00
_cell.angle_gamma   90.00
#
_symmetry.space_group_name_H-M   'P 1'
#
loop_
_entity.id
_entity.type
_entity.pdbx_description
1 polymer ?
#
loop_
_entity_poly.entity_id
_entity_poly.type
_entity_poly.pdbx_seq_one_letter_code
_entity_poly.pdbx_strand_id
1 'polypeptide(L)'
;MALKDESDENEQRNYWSTKADYLLSMLGYAVGLGNVWRFPYLAYKNGGGVGITMVLVSSFVSIYYNVIIGYSLYYMFASFQSPVPWADCFSWWGADETCSRKPRDPLCNLSMAGGHFEVVNTTWLNANNETCPAGSIINVPHQGPSEQYWEITQLCSIHR
;
A
#
# COMPACT_ATOMS: atom_id res chain seq x y z
N MET A 1 25.32 17.38 68.89
CA MET A 1 24.41 17.55 67.74
C MET A 1 25.12 18.43 66.74
N ALA A 2 25.65 17.86 65.66
CA ALA A 2 26.25 18.57 64.55
C ALA A 2 25.46 18.14 63.29
N LEU A 3 24.88 19.11 62.58
CA LEU A 3 24.16 18.89 61.33
C LEU A 3 25.19 18.83 60.20
N LYS A 4 25.22 17.73 59.45
CA LYS A 4 25.95 17.61 58.17
C LYS A 4 24.90 17.75 57.08
N ASP A 5 25.15 18.73 56.21
CA ASP A 5 24.35 19.21 55.09
C ASP A 5 23.75 18.11 54.21
N GLU A 6 22.47 18.28 53.86
CA GLU A 6 21.70 17.49 52.89
C GLU A 6 21.59 18.32 51.59
N SER A 7 22.74 18.67 51.02
CA SER A 7 22.86 19.24 49.68
C SER A 7 23.76 18.33 48.84
N ASP A 8 23.34 18.05 47.60
CA ASP A 8 24.11 17.41 46.51
C ASP A 8 23.73 15.97 46.07
N GLU A 9 22.45 15.56 46.16
CA GLU A 9 21.95 14.40 45.37
C GLU A 9 20.95 14.77 44.24
N ASN A 10 20.74 16.05 43.96
CA ASN A 10 19.74 16.52 42.98
C ASN A 10 20.30 16.96 41.62
N GLU A 11 21.55 16.64 41.27
CA GLU A 11 22.21 17.25 40.11
C GLU A 11 22.32 16.41 38.83
N GLN A 12 21.49 15.38 38.57
CA GLN A 12 21.35 14.82 37.20
C GLN A 12 19.96 14.24 36.89
N ARG A 13 18.88 14.98 37.19
CA ARG A 13 17.56 14.64 36.64
C ARG A 13 17.48 15.13 35.19
N ASN A 14 17.82 14.27 34.24
CA ASN A 14 17.70 14.56 32.80
C ASN A 14 16.31 15.19 32.49
N TYR A 15 16.32 16.45 32.05
CA TYR A 15 15.13 17.15 31.57
C TYR A 15 14.82 16.70 30.14
N TRP A 16 13.53 16.65 29.78
CA TRP A 16 13.10 16.29 28.44
C TRP A 16 13.56 17.34 27.43
N SER A 17 14.32 16.95 26.41
CA SER A 17 14.89 17.86 25.41
C SER A 17 13.82 18.75 24.77
N THR A 18 12.63 18.20 24.52
CA THR A 18 11.49 18.93 23.97
C THR A 18 10.18 18.52 24.64
N LYS A 19 9.23 19.45 24.78
CA LYS A 19 7.85 19.12 25.22
C LYS A 19 7.20 18.06 24.32
N ALA A 20 7.58 18.01 23.04
CA ALA A 20 7.15 17.00 22.10
C ALA A 20 7.64 15.59 22.48
N ASP A 21 8.89 15.43 22.94
CA ASP A 21 9.45 14.13 23.35
C ASP A 21 8.75 13.59 24.59
N TYR A 22 8.37 14.49 25.51
CA TYR A 22 7.56 14.16 26.67
C TYR A 22 6.15 13.68 26.26
N LEU A 23 5.48 14.42 25.39
CA LEU A 23 4.15 14.05 24.89
C LEU A 23 4.19 12.76 24.07
N LEU A 24 5.20 12.58 23.22
CA LEU A 24 5.39 11.36 22.42
C LEU A 24 5.67 10.15 23.31
N SER A 25 6.41 10.31 24.40
CA SER A 25 6.64 9.26 25.39
C SER A 25 5.38 8.92 26.19
N MET A 26 4.56 9.91 26.55
CA MET A 26 3.27 9.68 27.20
C MET A 26 2.27 8.98 26.27
N LEU A 27 2.23 9.38 25.00
CA LEU A 27 1.40 8.75 23.98
C LEU A 27 1.89 7.33 23.67
N GLY A 28 3.21 7.13 23.55
CA GLY A 28 3.82 5.82 23.37
C GLY A 28 3.57 4.88 24.55
N TYR A 29 3.56 5.40 25.79
CA TYR A 29 3.18 4.64 26.98
C TYR A 29 1.67 4.31 27.01
N ALA A 30 0.81 5.25 26.58
CA ALA A 30 -0.63 5.03 26.52
C ALA A 30 -1.04 4.02 25.42
N VAL A 31 -0.36 4.04 24.28
CA VAL A 31 -0.62 3.19 23.10
C VAL A 31 0.19 1.88 23.12
N GLY A 32 1.14 1.73 24.05
CA GLY A 32 2.04 0.58 24.12
C GLY A 32 1.32 -0.76 24.31
N LEU A 33 1.78 -1.78 23.56
CA LEU A 33 1.36 -3.19 23.61
C LEU A 33 1.21 -3.78 25.02
N GLY A 34 1.85 -3.19 26.04
CA GLY A 34 1.71 -3.59 27.44
C GLY A 34 0.30 -3.39 28.03
N ASN A 35 -0.45 -2.38 27.57
CA ASN A 35 -1.84 -2.18 28.00
C ASN A 35 -2.78 -3.23 27.38
N VAL A 36 -2.47 -3.72 26.18
CA VAL A 36 -3.26 -4.75 25.49
C VAL A 36 -3.16 -6.11 26.19
N TRP A 37 -2.06 -6.43 26.88
CA TRP A 37 -1.87 -7.73 27.57
C TRP A 37 -2.17 -7.69 29.07
N ARG A 38 -1.94 -6.56 29.76
CA ARG A 38 -2.10 -6.44 31.22
C ARG A 38 -3.51 -6.01 31.65
N PHE A 39 -4.18 -5.19 30.84
CA PHE A 39 -5.54 -4.71 31.11
C PHE A 39 -6.64 -5.79 30.97
N PRO A 40 -6.57 -6.75 30.02
CA PRO A 40 -7.52 -7.86 29.97
C PRO A 40 -7.47 -8.72 31.24
N TYR A 41 -6.26 -8.98 31.77
CA TYR A 41 -6.09 -9.75 33.00
C TYR A 41 -6.68 -9.04 34.23
N LEU A 42 -6.55 -7.71 34.28
CA LEU A 42 -7.11 -6.90 35.37
C LEU A 42 -8.63 -6.73 35.26
N ALA A 43 -9.16 -6.57 34.04
CA ALA A 43 -10.59 -6.49 33.76
C ALA A 43 -11.32 -7.84 33.96
N TYR A 44 -10.64 -8.96 33.70
CA TYR A 44 -11.13 -10.32 34.01
C TYR A 44 -11.32 -10.53 35.51
N LYS A 45 -10.42 -9.99 36.33
CA LYS A 45 -10.43 -10.18 37.79
C LYS A 45 -11.50 -9.35 38.53
N ASN A 46 -11.88 -8.19 37.99
CA ASN A 46 -12.73 -7.22 38.70
C ASN A 46 -14.20 -7.18 38.23
N GLY A 47 -14.63 -8.12 37.38
CA GLY A 47 -16.04 -8.48 37.20
C GLY A 47 -16.85 -7.59 36.24
N GLY A 48 -17.13 -8.13 35.05
CA GLY A 48 -18.18 -7.64 34.16
C GLY A 48 -17.88 -7.90 32.68
N GLY A 49 -18.75 -8.63 31.98
CA GLY A 49 -18.59 -8.96 30.55
C GLY A 49 -18.43 -7.73 29.64
N VAL A 50 -18.92 -6.56 30.07
CA VAL A 50 -18.77 -5.28 29.35
C VAL A 50 -17.31 -4.84 29.23
N GLY A 51 -16.48 -5.08 30.26
CA GLY A 51 -15.06 -4.74 30.23
C GLY A 51 -14.29 -5.59 29.21
N ILE A 52 -14.68 -6.85 29.05
CA ILE A 52 -14.09 -7.77 28.08
C ILE A 52 -14.43 -7.31 26.65
N THR A 53 -15.70 -6.98 26.39
CA THR A 53 -16.13 -6.49 25.08
C THR A 53 -15.41 -5.19 24.67
N MET A 54 -15.24 -4.25 25.59
CA MET A 54 -14.54 -2.99 25.32
C MET A 54 -13.06 -3.21 24.95
N VAL A 55 -12.38 -4.14 25.61
CA VAL A 55 -10.99 -4.50 25.30
C VAL A 55 -10.90 -5.21 23.95
N LEU A 56 -11.81 -6.14 23.66
CA LEU A 56 -11.85 -6.83 22.37
C LEU A 56 -12.02 -5.85 21.22
N VAL A 57 -13.02 -4.96 21.28
CA VAL A 57 -13.26 -3.93 20.24
C VAL A 57 -12.04 -3.02 20.08
N SER A 58 -11.48 -2.53 21.19
CA SER A 58 -10.28 -1.66 21.15
C SER A 58 -9.07 -2.37 20.53
N SER A 59 -8.90 -3.67 20.79
CA SER A 59 -7.81 -4.47 20.21
C SER A 59 -7.97 -4.67 18.70
N PHE A 60 -9.18 -4.96 18.22
CA PHE A 60 -9.46 -5.07 16.78
C PHE A 60 -9.20 -3.75 16.05
N VAL A 61 -9.67 -2.64 16.63
CA VAL A 61 -9.44 -1.31 16.08
C VAL A 61 -7.94 -0.99 16.05
N SER A 62 -7.20 -1.30 17.11
CA SER A 62 -5.75 -1.09 17.17
C SER A 62 -4.99 -1.89 16.11
N ILE A 63 -5.30 -3.18 15.94
CA ILE A 63 -4.66 -4.03 14.92
C ILE A 63 -4.92 -3.46 13.51
N TYR A 64 -6.17 -3.09 13.22
CA TYR A 64 -6.54 -2.50 11.94
C TYR A 64 -5.74 -1.22 11.62
N TYR A 65 -5.64 -0.30 12.58
CA TYR A 65 -4.88 0.94 12.39
C TYR A 65 -3.37 0.68 12.20
N ASN A 66 -2.78 -0.26 12.94
CA ASN A 66 -1.37 -0.61 12.77
C ASN A 66 -1.09 -1.20 11.37
N VAL A 67 -2.02 -2.01 10.84
CA VAL A 67 -1.91 -2.55 9.48
C VAL A 67 -1.95 -1.42 8.44
N ILE A 68 -2.86 -0.46 8.57
CA ILE A 68 -2.94 0.70 7.66
C ILE A 68 -1.64 1.51 7.68
N ILE A 69 -1.13 1.83 8.87
CA ILE A 69 0.13 2.57 9.01
C ILE A 69 1.28 1.78 8.39
N GLY A 70 1.34 0.45 8.62
CA GLY A 70 2.32 -0.43 8.00
C GLY A 70 2.29 -0.40 6.48
N TYR A 71 1.10 -0.53 5.87
CA TYR A 71 0.94 -0.39 4.41
C TYR A 71 1.35 0.99 3.92
N SER A 72 1.00 2.04 4.65
CA SER A 72 1.33 3.43 4.27
C SER A 72 2.84 3.65 4.25
N LEU A 73 3.55 3.15 5.27
CA LEU A 73 5.00 3.18 5.33
C LEU A 73 5.64 2.32 4.23
N TYR A 74 5.10 1.13 3.94
CA TYR A 74 5.57 0.29 2.86
C TYR A 74 5.54 1.02 1.50
N TYR A 75 4.41 1.64 1.14
CA TYR A 75 4.30 2.40 -0.11
C TYR A 75 5.18 3.64 -0.12
N MET A 76 5.33 4.31 1.03
CA MET A 76 6.26 5.43 1.19
C MET A 76 7.71 5.03 0.87
N PHE A 77 8.20 3.92 1.45
CA PHE A 77 9.56 3.45 1.20
C PHE A 77 9.74 2.85 -0.20
N ALA A 78 8.74 2.13 -0.71
CA ALA A 78 8.74 1.62 -2.08
C ALA A 78 8.81 2.74 -3.13
N SER A 79 8.33 3.94 -2.81
CA SER A 79 8.40 5.12 -3.70
C SER A 79 9.80 5.71 -3.85
N PHE A 80 10.73 5.42 -2.93
CA PHE A 80 12.13 5.85 -3.07
C PHE A 80 12.96 4.95 -3.99
N GLN A 81 12.40 3.80 -4.38
CA GLN A 81 13.08 2.88 -5.29
C GLN A 81 12.84 3.31 -6.73
N SER A 82 13.92 3.42 -7.52
CA SER A 82 13.85 3.63 -8.97
C SER A 82 14.36 2.38 -9.66
N PRO A 83 13.56 1.67 -10.48
CA PRO A 83 12.13 1.89 -10.78
C PRO A 83 11.18 1.37 -9.69
N VAL A 84 10.02 2.03 -9.50
CA VAL A 84 8.98 1.54 -8.58
C VAL A 84 8.32 0.27 -9.12
N PRO A 85 7.86 -0.65 -8.26
CA PRO A 85 7.39 -1.96 -8.70
C PRO A 85 6.11 -1.91 -9.56
N TRP A 86 5.32 -0.84 -9.46
CA TRP A 86 4.11 -0.60 -10.25
C TRP A 86 4.32 0.33 -11.47
N ALA A 87 5.58 0.67 -11.83
CA ALA A 87 5.87 1.50 -13.00
C ALA A 87 6.10 0.71 -14.30
N ASP A 88 6.25 -0.60 -14.19
CA ASP A 88 6.58 -1.49 -15.30
C ASP A 88 5.92 -2.85 -15.15
N CYS A 89 5.76 -3.52 -16.30
CA CYS A 89 5.23 -4.87 -16.39
C CYS A 89 6.34 -5.86 -16.02
N PHE A 90 6.46 -6.18 -14.73
CA PHE A 90 7.46 -7.15 -14.27
C PHE A 90 6.84 -8.53 -14.09
N SER A 91 7.53 -9.55 -14.62
CA SER A 91 7.06 -10.94 -14.51
C SER A 91 7.01 -11.46 -13.06
N TRP A 92 7.81 -10.92 -12.13
CA TRP A 92 7.89 -11.43 -10.75
C TRP A 92 6.61 -11.22 -9.93
N TRP A 93 5.82 -10.18 -10.23
CA TRP A 93 4.51 -9.95 -9.60
C TRP A 93 3.36 -10.54 -10.41
N GLY A 94 3.64 -11.18 -11.54
CA GLY A 94 2.63 -11.83 -12.38
C GLY A 94 2.00 -10.94 -13.47
N ALA A 95 2.76 -10.01 -14.05
CA ALA A 95 2.27 -9.20 -15.18
C ALA A 95 1.97 -10.06 -16.43
N ASP A 96 0.76 -9.95 -16.98
CA ASP A 96 0.35 -10.63 -18.23
C ASP A 96 0.76 -9.86 -19.49
N GLU A 97 0.59 -10.49 -20.65
CA GLU A 97 0.91 -9.94 -21.98
C GLU A 97 0.05 -8.74 -22.42
N THR A 98 -1.05 -8.45 -21.71
CA THR A 98 -1.90 -7.27 -21.93
C THR A 98 -1.32 -5.99 -21.30
N CYS A 99 -0.31 -6.14 -20.42
CA CYS A 99 0.35 -5.04 -19.75
C CYS A 99 1.26 -4.27 -20.70
N SER A 100 1.07 -2.95 -20.79
CA SER A 100 1.98 -2.06 -21.52
C SER A 100 1.97 -0.65 -20.95
N ARG A 101 3.12 0.03 -20.96
CA ARG A 101 3.23 1.44 -20.53
C ARG A 101 2.46 2.41 -21.41
N LYS A 102 2.43 2.13 -22.72
CA LYS A 102 1.71 2.94 -23.71
C LYS A 102 0.49 2.16 -24.20
N PRO A 103 -0.62 2.86 -24.52
CA PRO A 103 -1.71 2.25 -25.24
C PRO A 103 -1.17 1.53 -26.47
N ARG A 104 -1.67 0.32 -26.75
CA ARG A 104 -1.34 -0.37 -27.99
C ARG A 104 -2.05 0.33 -29.14
N ASP A 105 -1.32 0.57 -30.22
CA ASP A 105 -1.91 1.10 -31.45
C ASP A 105 -3.02 0.14 -31.94
N PRO A 106 -4.16 0.67 -32.40
CA PRO A 106 -5.23 -0.17 -32.92
C PRO A 106 -4.77 -0.89 -34.19
N LEU A 107 -5.21 -2.13 -34.35
CA LEU A 107 -4.97 -2.90 -35.57
C LEU A 107 -6.13 -2.68 -36.55
N CYS A 108 -5.88 -2.85 -37.84
CA CYS A 108 -6.89 -2.65 -38.88
C CYS A 108 -7.09 -3.91 -39.73
N ASN A 109 -8.36 -4.17 -40.07
CA ASN A 109 -8.77 -5.34 -40.81
C ASN A 109 -8.86 -5.07 -42.35
N LEU A 110 -7.75 -5.02 -43.11
CA LEU A 110 -7.74 -4.72 -44.55
C LEU A 110 -8.15 -5.88 -45.48
N SER A 111 -9.05 -5.62 -46.42
CA SER A 111 -9.41 -6.55 -47.49
C SER A 111 -8.57 -6.31 -48.74
N MET A 112 -7.75 -7.29 -49.15
CA MET A 112 -6.96 -7.20 -50.37
C MET A 112 -7.72 -7.71 -51.61
N ALA A 113 -7.22 -7.35 -52.80
CA ALA A 113 -7.73 -7.80 -54.10
C ALA A 113 -7.49 -9.32 -54.28
N GLY A 114 -8.39 -10.12 -53.73
CA GLY A 114 -8.28 -11.58 -53.64
C GLY A 114 -9.15 -12.20 -52.55
N GLY A 115 -9.88 -11.40 -51.77
CA GLY A 115 -10.84 -11.88 -50.78
C GLY A 115 -10.22 -12.35 -49.46
N HIS A 116 -8.91 -12.16 -49.27
CA HIS A 116 -8.23 -12.41 -48.00
C HIS A 116 -8.12 -11.12 -47.18
N PHE A 117 -8.06 -11.32 -45.87
CA PHE A 117 -7.94 -10.28 -44.87
C PHE A 117 -6.52 -10.28 -44.27
N GLU A 118 -5.87 -9.10 -44.17
CA GLU A 118 -4.56 -8.94 -43.51
C GLU A 118 -4.58 -7.92 -42.37
N VAL A 119 -4.19 -8.35 -41.16
CA VAL A 119 -4.11 -7.49 -39.96
C VAL A 119 -2.89 -6.59 -40.06
N VAL A 120 -3.09 -5.28 -40.13
CA VAL A 120 -1.99 -4.30 -40.21
C VAL A 120 -2.05 -3.26 -39.09
N ASN A 121 -0.92 -2.64 -38.75
CA ASN A 121 -0.86 -1.52 -37.81
C ASN A 121 -1.07 -0.17 -38.53
N THR A 122 -1.51 0.85 -37.80
CA THR A 122 -1.65 2.25 -38.24
C THR A 122 -0.39 2.84 -38.87
N THR A 123 0.79 2.46 -38.38
CA THR A 123 2.08 2.90 -38.96
C THR A 123 2.29 2.36 -40.37
N TRP A 124 1.89 1.11 -40.61
CA TRP A 124 1.93 0.50 -41.94
C TRP A 124 0.90 1.13 -42.87
N LEU A 125 -0.30 1.44 -42.37
CA LEU A 125 -1.32 2.17 -43.12
C LEU A 125 -0.79 3.53 -43.61
N ASN A 126 -0.19 4.30 -42.70
CA ASN A 126 0.39 5.60 -43.04
C ASN A 126 1.57 5.48 -44.01
N ALA A 127 2.38 4.42 -43.91
CA ALA A 127 3.48 4.16 -44.83
C ALA A 127 3.02 3.81 -46.25
N ASN A 128 1.87 3.15 -46.38
CA ASN A 128 1.29 2.77 -47.68
C ASN A 128 0.20 3.75 -48.17
N ASN A 129 -0.03 4.84 -47.45
CA ASN A 129 -1.09 5.83 -47.73
C ASN A 129 -2.50 5.19 -47.80
N GLU A 130 -2.71 4.14 -47.01
CA GLU A 130 -3.96 3.40 -46.87
C GLU A 130 -4.73 3.89 -45.65
N THR A 131 -6.06 3.87 -45.72
CA THR A 131 -6.93 4.23 -44.58
C THR A 131 -7.73 3.04 -44.11
N CYS A 132 -7.95 2.94 -42.79
CA CYS A 132 -8.70 1.82 -42.23
C CYS A 132 -10.20 1.90 -42.61
N PRO A 133 -10.78 0.85 -43.24
CA PRO A 133 -12.21 0.80 -43.55
C PRO A 133 -13.09 0.97 -42.29
N ALA A 134 -14.23 1.64 -42.42
CA ALA A 134 -15.16 1.85 -41.31
C ALA A 134 -15.64 0.50 -40.72
N GLY A 135 -15.42 0.27 -39.42
CA GLY A 135 -15.78 -0.97 -38.73
C GLY A 135 -14.73 -2.08 -38.74
N SER A 136 -13.58 -1.86 -39.38
CA SER A 136 -12.45 -2.83 -39.43
C SER A 136 -11.38 -2.60 -38.35
N ILE A 137 -11.60 -1.63 -37.45
CA ILE A 137 -10.66 -1.28 -36.38
C ILE A 137 -10.76 -2.32 -35.25
N ILE A 138 -9.62 -2.89 -34.88
CA ILE A 138 -9.47 -3.87 -33.81
C ILE A 138 -8.75 -3.17 -32.65
N ASN A 139 -9.48 -2.97 -31.55
CA ASN A 139 -8.91 -2.45 -30.31
C ASN A 139 -8.20 -3.60 -29.59
N VAL A 140 -6.89 -3.47 -29.40
CA VAL A 140 -6.13 -4.44 -28.63
C VAL A 140 -6.37 -4.15 -27.14
N PRO A 141 -6.75 -5.15 -26.32
CA PRO A 141 -6.90 -4.94 -24.90
C PRO A 141 -5.58 -4.44 -24.31
N HIS A 142 -5.68 -3.35 -23.57
CA HIS A 142 -4.56 -2.67 -22.95
C HIS A 142 -4.90 -2.42 -21.49
N GLN A 143 -3.93 -2.67 -20.62
CA GLN A 143 -4.03 -2.35 -19.20
C GLN A 143 -2.73 -1.70 -18.74
N GLY A 144 -2.86 -0.66 -17.92
CA GLY A 144 -1.70 0.03 -17.36
C GLY A 144 -0.95 -0.84 -16.35
N PRO A 145 0.39 -0.68 -16.20
CA PRO A 145 1.17 -1.45 -15.23
C PRO A 145 0.67 -1.28 -13.80
N SER A 146 0.29 -0.06 -13.42
CA SER A 146 -0.24 0.22 -12.09
C SER A 146 -1.63 -0.40 -11.89
N GLU A 147 -2.51 -0.32 -12.88
CA GLU A 147 -3.87 -0.86 -12.79
C GLU A 147 -3.84 -2.38 -12.58
N GLN A 148 -3.04 -3.08 -13.37
CA GLN A 148 -2.88 -4.52 -13.23
C GLN A 148 -2.20 -4.90 -11.92
N TYR A 149 -1.18 -4.16 -11.49
CA TYR A 149 -0.53 -4.39 -10.20
C TYR A 149 -1.52 -4.27 -9.03
N TRP A 150 -2.41 -3.27 -9.05
CA TRP A 150 -3.44 -3.12 -8.02
C TRP A 150 -4.46 -4.25 -8.06
N GLU A 151 -4.91 -4.68 -9.24
CA GLU A 151 -5.82 -5.82 -9.36
C GLU A 151 -5.20 -7.09 -8.76
N ILE A 152 -3.97 -7.43 -9.13
CA ILE A 152 -3.32 -8.65 -8.65
C ILE A 152 -3.06 -8.60 -7.15
N THR A 153 -2.54 -7.48 -6.64
CA THR A 153 -2.20 -7.37 -5.21
C THR A 153 -3.44 -7.28 -4.31
N GLN A 154 -4.49 -6.58 -4.72
CA GLN A 154 -5.70 -6.42 -3.91
C GLN A 154 -6.62 -7.64 -4.01
N LEU A 155 -6.82 -8.22 -5.20
CA LEU A 155 -7.72 -9.37 -5.38
C LEU A 155 -7.10 -10.68 -4.87
N CYS A 156 -5.80 -10.90 -5.08
CA CYS A 156 -5.15 -12.12 -4.62
C CYS A 156 -5.03 -12.18 -3.08
N SER A 157 -5.02 -11.04 -2.39
CA SER A 157 -5.03 -10.99 -0.92
C SER A 157 -6.40 -11.31 -0.30
N ILE A 158 -7.48 -11.30 -1.08
CA ILE A 158 -8.85 -11.62 -0.62
C ILE A 158 -9.21 -13.09 -0.88
N HIS A 159 -8.58 -13.72 -1.88
CA HIS A 159 -8.86 -15.10 -2.31
C HIS A 159 -7.80 -16.14 -1.89
N ARG A 160 -6.89 -15.79 -0.98
CA ARG A 160 -5.91 -16.71 -0.40
C ARG A 160 -6.21 -17.04 1.04
#